data_AF-A0A356T843-F1
#
_entry.id   AF-A0A356T843-F1
#
_cell.length_a   1.000
_cell.length_b   1.000
_cell.length_c   1.000
_cell.angle_alpha   90.00
_cell.angle_beta   90.00
_cell.angle_gamma   90.00
#
_symmetry.space_group_name_H-M   'P 1'
#
loop_
_entity.id
_entity.type
_entity.pdbx_description
1 polymer ?
#
loop_
_entity_poly.entity_id
_entity_poly.type
_entity_poly.pdbx_seq_one_letter_code
_entity_poly.pdbx_strand_id
1 'polypeptide(L)' 'MPRQITVHRMGLVRYAEALELQERLQRARIRGRIGDTLLLLEH' A
#
# COMPACT_ATOMS: atom_id res chain seq x y z
N MET A 1 10.16 -4.35 20.19
CA MET A 1 9.18 -5.14 19.40
C MET A 1 9.54 -5.01 17.92
N PRO A 2 9.64 -6.10 17.16
CA PRO A 2 9.94 -6.02 15.72
C PRO A 2 8.77 -5.34 14.99
N ARG A 3 9.09 -4.53 13.98
CA ARG A 3 8.11 -3.80 13.17
C ARG A 3 7.58 -4.71 12.07
N GLN A 4 6.26 -4.89 11.98
CA GLN A 4 5.61 -5.74 10.99
C GLN A 4 5.20 -4.92 9.75
N ILE A 5 5.44 -5.46 8.56
CA ILE A 5 5.04 -4.87 7.27
C ILE A 5 4.12 -5.86 6.55
N THR A 6 2.98 -5.38 6.06
CA THR A 6 2.07 -6.17 5.21
C THR A 6 2.49 -6.02 3.75
N VAL A 7 2.64 -7.14 3.03
CA VAL A 7 3.12 -7.13 1.63
C VAL A 7 2.00 -7.57 0.69
N HIS A 8 1.74 -6.79 -0.36
CA HIS A 8 0.84 -7.14 -1.45
C HIS A 8 1.61 -7.21 -2.78
N ARG A 9 1.43 -8.30 -3.53
CA ARG A 9 1.99 -8.51 -4.87
C ARG A 9 0.86 -8.42 -5.89
N MET A 10 0.86 -7.40 -6.75
CA MET A 10 -0.31 -7.02 -7.54
C MET A 10 -0.15 -7.23 -9.05
N GLY A 11 1.05 -7.55 -9.54
CA GLY A 11 1.32 -7.68 -10.97
C GLY A 11 1.20 -6.34 -11.71
N LEU A 12 0.67 -6.36 -12.93
CA LEU A 12 0.51 -5.17 -13.77
C LEU A 12 -0.71 -4.33 -13.32
N VAL A 13 -0.47 -3.08 -12.93
CA VAL A 13 -1.48 -2.14 -12.45
C VAL A 13 -1.26 -0.77 -13.10
N ARG A 14 -2.32 -0.22 -13.69
CA ARG A 14 -2.26 1.11 -14.30
C ARG A 14 -1.81 2.14 -13.26
N TYR A 15 -0.92 3.04 -13.66
CA TYR A 15 -0.35 4.04 -12.76
C TYR A 15 -1.40 4.82 -11.95
N ALA A 16 -2.46 5.29 -12.59
CA ALA A 16 -3.53 6.05 -11.92
C ALA A 16 -4.24 5.23 -10.84
N GLU A 17 -4.54 3.95 -11.09
CA GLU A 17 -5.21 3.08 -10.11
C GLU A 17 -4.29 2.78 -8.92
N ALA A 18 -2.99 2.58 -9.19
CA ALA A 18 -1.99 2.39 -8.15
C ALA A 18 -1.88 3.64 -7.26
N LEU A 19 -1.89 4.84 -7.84
CA LEU A 19 -1.84 6.10 -7.11
C LEU A 19 -3.07 6.27 -6.20
N GLU A 20 -4.27 6.03 -6.71
CA GLU A 20 -5.51 6.09 -5.91
C GLU A 20 -5.49 5.10 -4.73
N LEU A 21 -4.97 3.89 -4.95
CA LEU A 21 -4.78 2.90 -3.90
C LEU A 21 -3.76 3.38 -2.85
N GLN A 22 -2.62 3.90 -3.30
CA GLN A 22 -1.56 4.41 -2.43
C GLN A 22 -2.08 5.52 -1.51
N GLU A 23 -2.81 6.49 -2.05
CA GLU A 23 -3.42 7.56 -1.24
C GLU A 23 -4.40 7.02 -0.20
N ARG A 24 -5.24 6.04 -0.59
CA ARG A 24 -6.19 5.41 0.33
C ARG A 24 -5.49 4.71 1.48
N LEU A 25 -4.43 3.95 1.19
CA LEU A 25 -3.63 3.25 2.20
C LEU A 25 -2.86 4.23 3.08
N GLN A 26 -2.27 5.28 2.50
CA GLN A 26 -1.60 6.34 3.25
C GLN A 26 -2.55 7.01 4.25
N ARG A 27 -3.76 7.40 3.82
CA ARG A 27 -4.79 7.96 4.69
C ARG A 27 -5.20 6.98 5.80
N ALA A 28 -5.28 5.68 5.51
CA ALA A 28 -5.56 4.66 6.53
C ALA A 28 -4.41 4.49 7.53
N ARG A 29 -3.15 4.56 7.06
CA ARG A 29 -1.95 4.46 7.89
C ARG A 29 -1.78 5.63 8.84
N ILE A 30 -2.02 6.85 8.35
CA ILE A 30 -1.98 8.09 9.16
C ILE A 30 -3.03 8.01 10.29
N ARG A 31 -4.22 7.48 9.99
CA ARG A 31 -5.29 7.28 10.98
C ARG A 31 -5.08 6.08 11.91
N GLY A 32 -3.96 5.37 11.80
CA GLY A 32 -3.66 4.18 12.62
C GLY A 32 -4.58 2.98 12.37
N ARG A 33 -5.31 2.95 11.25
CA ARG A 33 -6.24 1.84 10.92
C ARG A 33 -5.53 0.62 10.34
N ILE A 34 -4.36 0.83 9.75
CA ILE A 34 -3.50 -0.23 9.19
C ILE A 34 -2.06 0.03 9.59
N GLY A 35 -1.26 -1.04 9.60
CA GLY A 35 0.20 -0.97 9.76
C GLY A 35 0.91 -0.56 8.47
N ASP A 36 2.24 -0.59 8.50
CA ASP A 36 3.05 -0.31 7.32
C ASP A 36 2.76 -1.34 6.21
N THR A 37 2.69 -0.86 4.97
CA THR A 37 2.27 -1.66 3.81
C THR A 37 3.26 -1.46 2.67
N LEU A 38 3.68 -2.57 2.03
CA LEU A 38 4.51 -2.59 0.84
C LEU A 38 3.69 -3.14 -0.34
N LEU A 39 3.57 -2.34 -1.40
CA LEU A 39 2.97 -2.75 -2.67
C LEU A 39 4.08 -3.08 -3.67
N LEU A 40 4.01 -4.25 -4.29
CA LEU A 40 4.89 -4.67 -5.38
C LEU A 40 4.04 -4.85 -6.64
N LEU A 41 4.33 -4.06 -7.67
CA LEU A 41 3.57 -4.00 -8.92
C LEU A 41 4.46 -3.57 -10.07
N GLU A 42 3.94 -3.76 -11.28
CA GLU A 42 4.46 -3.25 -12.56
C GLU A 42 3.43 -2.24 -13.10
N HIS A 43 3.86 -1.26 -13.89
CA HIS A 43 2.99 -0.24 -14.48
C HIS A 43 2.76 -0.44 -15.97
#